data_AF-A0A7L4MVM8-F1
#
_entry.id   AF-A0A7L4MVM8-F1
#
_cell.length_a   1.000
_cell.length_b   1.000
_cell.length_c   1.000
_cell.angle_alpha   90.00
_cell.angle_beta   90.00
_cell.angle_gamma   90.00
#
_symmetry.space_group_name_H-M   'P 1'
#
loop_
_entity.id
_entity.type
_entity.pdbx_description
1 polymer ?
#
loop_
_entity_poly.entity_id
_entity_poly.type
_entity_poly.pdbx_seq_one_letter_code
_entity_poly.pdbx_strand_id
1 'polypeptide(L)'
;MSGFDDPGIYYSDSFGGDAAADEGQVRKSQLQKRFKEFLRQYRVGTDRTGLTFKYRDELKRHYNLSQYWVEVEMEDLASFDEDLADYLYKQPAEHLQLLEEAAKEVADEVTRPRPAGEEALQDIQVMLRSDANAANIRSLK
;
A
#
# COMPACT_ATOMS: atom_id res chain seq x y z
N MET A 1 -3.46 41.61 16.00
CA MET A 1 -4.77 41.23 15.44
C MET A 1 -4.51 40.41 14.17
N SER A 2 -4.41 39.08 14.28
CA SER A 2 -4.18 38.18 13.13
C SER A 2 -4.58 36.74 13.49
N GLY A 3 -5.85 36.54 13.88
CA GLY A 3 -6.34 35.25 14.36
C GLY A 3 -7.81 34.98 14.05
N PHE A 4 -8.35 35.64 13.03
CA PHE A 4 -9.76 35.52 12.60
C PHE A 4 -9.92 34.98 11.18
N ASP A 5 -8.83 34.56 10.52
CA ASP A 5 -8.81 34.31 9.07
C ASP A 5 -8.48 32.87 8.68
N ASP A 6 -8.61 31.92 9.62
CA ASP A 6 -8.53 30.50 9.29
C ASP A 6 -9.88 29.85 9.62
N PRO A 7 -10.89 29.95 8.74
CA PRO A 7 -12.11 29.19 8.90
C PRO A 7 -11.73 27.71 8.72
N GLY A 8 -11.48 27.03 9.83
CA GLY A 8 -11.30 25.58 9.84
C GLY A 8 -12.48 24.92 9.12
N ILE A 9 -12.21 24.32 7.97
CA ILE A 9 -13.23 23.58 7.23
C ILE A 9 -13.37 22.24 7.94
N TYR A 10 -14.36 22.13 8.80
CA TYR A 10 -14.71 20.88 9.47
C TYR A 10 -15.77 20.16 8.63
N TYR A 11 -15.40 19.01 8.09
CA TYR A 11 -16.36 18.13 7.44
C TYR A 11 -17.07 17.30 8.52
N SER A 12 -18.31 17.65 8.83
CA SER A 12 -19.21 16.74 9.55
C SER A 12 -19.92 15.89 8.52
N ASP A 13 -19.68 14.58 8.55
CA ASP A 13 -20.32 13.62 7.66
C ASP A 13 -21.82 13.54 7.98
N SER A 14 -22.61 14.43 7.37
CA SER A 14 -24.05 14.34 7.33
C SER A 14 -24.42 13.25 6.32
N PHE A 15 -24.97 12.14 6.85
CA PHE A 15 -25.52 10.93 6.18
C PHE A 15 -26.43 11.19 4.96
N GLY A 16 -25.93 11.86 3.92
CA GLY A 16 -26.71 12.31 2.77
C GLY A 16 -25.87 12.80 1.59
N GLY A 17 -24.64 12.31 1.45
CA GLY A 17 -23.82 12.51 0.26
C GLY A 17 -24.26 11.60 -0.90
N ASP A 18 -24.06 12.08 -2.12
CA ASP A 18 -24.37 11.40 -3.39
C ASP A 18 -23.92 9.92 -3.35
N ALA A 19 -24.86 8.97 -3.40
CA ALA A 19 -24.60 7.55 -3.16
C ALA A 19 -23.52 6.97 -4.11
N ALA A 20 -23.34 7.56 -5.30
CA ALA A 20 -22.32 7.16 -6.26
C ALA A 20 -20.89 7.60 -5.87
N ALA A 21 -20.73 8.74 -5.20
CA ALA A 21 -19.43 9.22 -4.72
C ALA A 21 -18.99 8.44 -3.46
N ASP A 22 -19.95 8.14 -2.59
CA ASP A 22 -19.74 7.32 -1.40
C ASP A 22 -19.35 5.88 -1.76
N GLU A 23 -20.02 5.25 -2.73
CA GLU A 23 -19.64 3.92 -3.22
C GLU A 23 -18.19 3.84 -3.74
N GLY A 24 -17.71 4.88 -4.44
CA GLY A 24 -16.34 4.93 -4.95
C GLY A 24 -15.30 4.97 -3.84
N GLN A 25 -15.51 5.80 -2.82
CA GLN A 25 -14.62 5.88 -1.66
C GLN A 25 -14.68 4.61 -0.80
N VAL A 26 -15.86 4.04 -0.61
CA VAL A 26 -16.03 2.77 0.10
C VAL A 26 -15.26 1.66 -0.60
N ARG A 27 -15.34 1.54 -1.93
CA ARG A 27 -14.57 0.55 -2.71
C ARG A 27 -13.06 0.75 -2.59
N LYS A 28 -12.56 1.99 -2.68
CA LYS A 28 -11.14 2.30 -2.50
C LYS A 28 -10.63 1.90 -1.11
N SER A 29 -11.39 2.24 -0.07
CA SER A 29 -11.03 1.89 1.32
C SER A 29 -11.00 0.38 1.55
N GLN A 30 -11.90 -0.38 0.90
CA GLN A 30 -11.90 -1.84 0.97
C GLN A 30 -10.70 -2.44 0.24
N LEU A 31 -10.35 -1.91 -0.93
CA LEU A 31 -9.18 -2.35 -1.69
C LEU A 31 -7.88 -2.07 -0.93
N GLN A 32 -7.75 -0.86 -0.38
CA GLN A 32 -6.61 -0.47 0.44
C GLN A 32 -6.44 -1.38 1.67
N LYS A 33 -7.54 -1.77 2.32
CA LYS A 33 -7.51 -2.76 3.41
C LYS A 33 -7.00 -4.12 2.95
N ARG A 34 -7.41 -4.60 1.77
CA ARG A 34 -6.91 -5.87 1.21
C ARG A 34 -5.41 -5.79 0.89
N PHE A 35 -4.94 -4.69 0.30
CA PHE A 35 -3.50 -4.46 0.08
C PHE A 35 -2.70 -4.40 1.39
N LYS A 36 -3.26 -3.75 2.41
CA LYS A 36 -2.67 -3.72 3.75
C LYS A 36 -2.56 -5.11 4.36
N GLU A 37 -3.61 -5.93 4.23
CA GLU A 37 -3.59 -7.30 4.70
C GLU A 37 -2.58 -8.17 3.96
N PHE A 38 -2.44 -8.00 2.64
CA PHE A 38 -1.39 -8.64 1.86
C PHE A 38 0.00 -8.32 2.43
N LEU A 39 0.37 -7.05 2.53
CA LEU A 39 1.69 -6.64 3.03
C LEU A 39 1.95 -7.09 4.48
N ARG A 40 0.90 -7.21 5.30
CA ARG A 40 1.00 -7.62 6.71
C ARG A 40 1.05 -9.14 6.90
N GLN A 41 0.31 -9.90 6.10
CA GLN A 41 0.03 -11.31 6.35
C GLN A 41 0.76 -12.26 5.39
N TYR A 42 1.27 -11.77 4.26
CA TYR A 42 1.96 -12.60 3.30
C TYR A 42 3.19 -13.25 3.93
N ARG A 43 3.23 -14.59 3.88
CA ARG A 43 4.26 -15.42 4.49
C ARG A 43 4.87 -16.32 3.45
N VAL A 44 6.19 -16.46 3.53
CA VAL A 44 6.96 -17.40 2.72
C VAL A 44 7.71 -18.34 3.66
N GLY A 45 7.82 -19.60 3.25
CA GLY A 45 8.50 -20.65 4.01
C GLY A 45 7.59 -21.83 4.32
N THR A 46 8.20 -22.96 4.65
CA THR A 46 7.51 -24.20 5.02
C THR A 46 7.54 -24.36 6.53
N ASP A 47 6.59 -25.12 7.10
CA ASP A 47 6.53 -25.44 8.55
C ASP A 47 7.84 -25.98 9.13
N ARG A 48 8.72 -26.52 8.28
CA ARG A 48 10.04 -27.06 8.65
C ARG A 48 11.15 -26.01 8.74
N THR A 49 11.05 -24.89 8.04
CA THR A 49 12.10 -23.86 7.94
C THR A 49 11.72 -22.55 8.63
N GLY A 50 10.50 -22.47 9.17
CA GLY A 50 9.95 -21.27 9.78
C GLY A 50 9.20 -20.40 8.76
N LEU A 51 8.09 -19.82 9.22
CA LEU A 51 7.27 -18.88 8.46
C LEU A 51 7.85 -17.48 8.62
N THR A 52 8.23 -16.84 7.50
CA THR A 52 8.78 -15.48 7.50
C THR A 52 7.82 -14.52 6.82
N PHE A 53 7.64 -13.31 7.37
CA PHE A 53 6.77 -12.29 6.78
C PHE A 53 7.58 -11.44 5.80
N LYS A 54 7.60 -11.85 4.52
CA LYS A 54 8.46 -11.27 3.47
C LYS A 54 8.41 -9.74 3.46
N TYR A 55 7.25 -9.16 3.15
CA TYR A 55 7.09 -7.71 2.97
C TYR A 55 7.15 -6.92 4.27
N ARG A 56 6.62 -7.48 5.36
CA ARG A 56 6.64 -6.82 6.68
C ARG A 56 8.08 -6.64 7.19
N ASP A 57 8.88 -7.69 7.10
CA ASP A 57 10.25 -7.69 7.59
C ASP A 57 11.15 -6.82 6.68
N GLU A 58 10.90 -6.83 5.38
CA GLU A 58 11.55 -5.95 4.40
C GLU A 58 11.25 -4.47 4.68
N LEU A 59 9.98 -4.10 4.82
CA LEU A 59 9.55 -2.73 5.16
C LEU A 59 10.23 -2.25 6.45
N LYS A 60 10.24 -3.09 7.50
CA LYS A 60 10.92 -2.76 8.76
C LYS A 60 12.41 -2.50 8.56
N ARG A 61 13.08 -3.38 7.82
CA ARG A 61 14.52 -3.31 7.58
C ARG A 61 14.88 -2.07 6.77
N HIS A 62 14.16 -1.83 5.67
CA HIS A 62 14.41 -0.72 4.77
C HIS A 62 14.13 0.62 5.47
N TYR A 63 13.02 0.71 6.21
CA TYR A 63 12.71 1.92 6.97
C TYR A 63 13.80 2.26 8.00
N ASN A 64 14.29 1.27 8.75
CA ASN A 64 15.39 1.46 9.71
C ASN A 64 16.72 1.88 9.05
N LEU A 65 16.89 1.58 7.76
CA LEU A 65 18.05 1.99 6.95
C LEU A 65 17.81 3.30 6.21
N SER A 66 16.69 4.01 6.48
CA SER A 66 16.26 5.20 5.73
C SER A 66 16.10 4.94 4.22
N GLN A 67 15.75 3.71 3.87
CA GLN A 67 15.38 3.29 2.52
C GLN A 67 13.86 3.19 2.47
N TYR A 68 13.20 4.14 1.81
CA TYR A 68 11.73 4.21 1.81
C TYR A 68 11.13 3.54 0.57
N TRP A 69 11.47 2.27 0.35
CA TRP A 69 10.97 1.50 -0.77
C TRP A 69 10.80 0.02 -0.44
N VAL A 70 9.90 -0.64 -1.16
CA VAL A 70 9.67 -2.09 -1.11
C VAL A 70 9.47 -2.63 -2.51
N GLU A 71 10.01 -3.82 -2.80
CA GLU A 71 9.81 -4.51 -4.09
C GLU A 71 8.76 -5.61 -3.92
N VAL A 72 7.62 -5.47 -4.59
CA VAL A 72 6.49 -6.41 -4.56
C VAL A 72 6.49 -7.28 -5.81
N GLU A 73 6.43 -8.60 -5.61
CA GLU A 73 6.29 -9.56 -6.71
C GLU A 73 4.81 -9.73 -7.08
N MET A 74 4.52 -9.64 -8.38
CA MET A 74 3.15 -9.77 -8.91
C MET A 74 2.57 -11.17 -8.66
N GLU A 75 3.43 -12.19 -8.69
CA GLU A 75 3.07 -13.58 -8.46
C GLU A 75 2.63 -13.80 -7.00
N ASP A 76 3.31 -13.14 -6.06
CA ASP A 76 2.94 -13.18 -4.64
C ASP A 76 1.58 -12.53 -4.42
N LEU A 77 1.33 -11.37 -5.03
CA LEU A 77 0.05 -10.69 -4.96
C LEU A 77 -1.07 -11.54 -5.56
N ALA A 78 -0.85 -12.13 -6.74
CA ALA A 78 -1.82 -13.00 -7.40
C ALA A 78 -2.10 -14.28 -6.58
N SER A 79 -1.10 -14.81 -5.86
CA SER A 79 -1.26 -15.98 -4.99
C SER A 79 -2.09 -15.69 -3.74
N PHE A 80 -2.05 -14.44 -3.25
CA PHE A 80 -2.82 -14.00 -2.10
C PHE A 80 -4.25 -13.61 -2.51
N ASP A 81 -4.38 -12.86 -3.61
CA ASP A 81 -5.63 -12.31 -4.09
C ASP A 81 -5.56 -12.02 -5.60
N GLU A 82 -6.19 -12.89 -6.39
CA GLU A 82 -6.17 -12.82 -7.86
C GLU A 82 -6.83 -11.52 -8.38
N ASP A 83 -7.88 -11.04 -7.72
CA ASP A 83 -8.59 -9.83 -8.11
C ASP A 83 -7.67 -8.60 -8.00
N LEU A 84 -6.89 -8.51 -6.91
CA LEU A 84 -5.97 -7.38 -6.69
C LEU A 84 -4.89 -7.32 -7.76
N ALA A 85 -4.34 -8.47 -8.13
CA ALA A 85 -3.35 -8.54 -9.20
C ALA A 85 -3.95 -8.11 -10.55
N ASP A 86 -5.16 -8.58 -10.88
CA ASP A 86 -5.87 -8.21 -12.11
C ASP A 86 -6.20 -6.70 -12.16
N TYR A 87 -6.62 -6.12 -11.04
CA TYR A 87 -6.80 -4.66 -10.92
C TYR A 87 -5.51 -3.89 -11.18
N LEU A 88 -4.39 -4.35 -10.62
CA LEU A 88 -3.08 -3.72 -10.82
C LEU A 88 -2.64 -3.79 -12.29
N TYR A 89 -2.92 -4.90 -12.99
CA TYR A 89 -2.63 -5.04 -14.42
C TYR A 89 -3.51 -4.13 -15.30
N LYS A 90 -4.79 -3.98 -14.96
CA LYS A 90 -5.75 -3.19 -15.75
C LYS A 90 -5.64 -1.69 -15.51
N GLN A 91 -5.42 -1.27 -14.27
CA GLN A 91 -5.45 0.14 -13.84
C GLN A 91 -4.30 0.44 -12.87
N PRO A 92 -3.03 0.30 -13.29
CA PRO A 92 -1.88 0.45 -12.38
C PRO A 92 -1.81 1.84 -11.73
N ALA A 93 -2.18 2.90 -12.44
CA ALA A 93 -2.06 4.27 -11.93
C ALA A 93 -2.92 4.54 -10.68
N GLU A 94 -4.11 3.93 -10.59
CA GLU A 94 -5.02 4.12 -9.46
C GLU A 94 -4.72 3.15 -8.32
N HIS A 95 -4.48 1.88 -8.64
CA HIS A 95 -4.28 0.84 -7.63
C HIS A 95 -2.87 0.86 -7.02
N LEU A 96 -1.86 1.35 -7.74
CA LEU A 96 -0.52 1.52 -7.18
C LEU A 96 -0.51 2.58 -6.06
N GLN A 97 -1.27 3.65 -6.21
CA GLN A 97 -1.39 4.68 -5.16
C GLN A 97 -1.99 4.08 -3.87
N LEU A 98 -3.05 3.27 -4.01
CA LEU A 98 -3.66 2.57 -2.87
C LEU A 98 -2.68 1.59 -2.19
N LEU A 99 -1.81 0.95 -2.98
CA LEU A 99 -0.78 0.04 -2.48
C LEU A 99 0.32 0.79 -1.71
N GLU A 100 0.75 1.97 -2.20
CA GLU A 100 1.71 2.83 -1.51
C GLU A 100 1.15 3.39 -0.19
N GLU A 101 -0.11 3.82 -0.18
CA GLU A 101 -0.80 4.24 1.04
C GLU A 101 -0.90 3.08 2.06
N ALA A 102 -1.26 1.88 1.60
CA ALA A 102 -1.28 0.69 2.43
C ALA A 102 0.12 0.35 2.98
N ALA A 103 1.17 0.46 2.17
CA ALA A 103 2.55 0.23 2.60
C ALA A 103 2.99 1.21 3.67
N LYS A 104 2.64 2.50 3.52
CA LYS A 104 2.90 3.55 4.51
C LYS A 104 2.23 3.24 5.85
N GLU A 105 0.98 2.80 5.86
CA GLU A 105 0.30 2.39 7.08
C GLU A 105 0.96 1.17 7.75
N VAL A 106 1.32 0.15 6.96
CA VAL A 106 2.00 -1.05 7.50
C VAL A 106 3.36 -0.68 8.08
N ALA A 107 4.13 0.18 7.42
CA ALA A 107 5.41 0.62 7.95
C ALA A 107 5.27 1.39 9.26
N ASP A 108 4.24 2.22 9.42
CA ASP A 108 3.96 2.91 10.68
C ASP A 108 3.61 1.92 11.80
N GLU A 109 2.82 0.88 11.53
CA GLU A 109 2.51 -0.18 12.50
C GLU A 109 3.75 -0.97 12.93
N VAL A 110 4.71 -1.16 12.03
CA VAL A 110 5.87 -2.04 12.25
C VAL A 110 7.08 -1.31 12.86
N THR A 111 7.18 0.01 12.65
CA THR A 111 8.31 0.83 13.11
C THR A 111 8.05 1.52 14.45
N ARG A 112 6.83 1.45 14.99
CA ARG A 112 6.51 2.00 16.32
C ARG A 112 7.07 1.14 17.46
N PRO A 113 7.61 1.76 18.54
CA PRO A 113 7.86 3.19 18.72
C PRO A 113 9.14 3.65 18.00
N ARG A 114 9.04 4.81 17.32
CA ARG A 114 10.16 5.41 16.60
C ARG A 114 11.06 6.24 17.54
N PRO A 115 12.38 6.34 17.28
CA PRO A 115 13.28 7.17 18.08
C PRO A 115 12.90 8.66 17.98
N ALA A 116 13.19 9.41 19.04
CA ALA A 116 12.93 10.84 19.08
C ALA A 116 13.70 11.56 17.95
N GLY A 117 12.98 12.28 17.09
CA GLY A 117 13.53 12.95 15.90
C GLY A 117 13.06 12.37 14.56
N GLU A 118 12.54 11.14 14.53
CA GLU A 118 12.00 10.48 13.33
C GLU A 118 10.48 10.25 13.42
N GLU A 119 9.78 11.21 14.01
CA GLU A 119 8.34 11.16 14.23
C GLU A 119 7.54 11.38 12.94
N ALA A 120 8.15 12.02 11.93
CA ALA A 120 7.55 12.19 10.61
C ALA A 120 7.61 10.88 9.81
N LEU A 121 6.44 10.31 9.51
CA LEU A 121 6.31 9.13 8.67
C LEU A 121 6.62 9.50 7.21
N GLN A 122 7.63 8.86 6.64
CA GLN A 122 8.00 9.08 5.23
C GLN A 122 7.07 8.30 4.30
N ASP A 123 6.94 8.81 3.07
CA ASP A 123 6.24 8.10 2.00
C ASP A 123 7.08 6.91 1.52
N ILE A 124 6.41 5.85 1.10
CA ILE A 124 7.05 4.59 0.69
C ILE A 124 6.79 4.35 -0.78
N GLN A 125 7.86 4.23 -1.56
CA GLN A 125 7.78 3.88 -2.97
C GLN A 125 7.59 2.37 -3.11
N VAL A 126 6.56 1.95 -3.84
CA VAL A 126 6.37 0.53 -4.16
C VAL A 126 6.89 0.27 -5.57
N MET A 127 7.83 -0.67 -5.68
CA MET A 127 8.32 -1.18 -6.96
C MET A 127 7.66 -2.52 -7.25
N LEU A 128 7.34 -2.77 -8.51
CA LEU A 128 6.71 -4.01 -8.95
C LEU A 128 7.71 -4.84 -9.75
N ARG A 129 7.79 -6.12 -9.41
CA ARG A 129 8.55 -7.12 -10.15
C ARG A 129 7.62 -8.23 -10.61
N SER A 130 7.87 -8.77 -11.79
CA SER A 130 7.20 -9.97 -12.29
C SER A 130 8.21 -10.81 -13.06
N ASP A 131 8.07 -12.13 -12.93
CA ASP A 131 8.84 -13.12 -13.68
C ASP A 131 8.07 -13.57 -14.96
N ALA A 132 7.05 -12.80 -15.38
CA ALA A 132 6.32 -13.01 -16.63
C ALA A 132 7.20 -12.84 -17.89
N ASN A 133 6.71 -13.38 -19.01
CA ASN A 133 7.43 -13.32 -20.28
C ASN A 133 7.60 -11.87 -20.77
N ALA A 134 8.85 -11.48 -21.05
CA ALA A 134 9.16 -10.18 -21.62
C ALA A 134 8.53 -10.01 -23.00
N ALA A 135 7.88 -8.86 -23.22
CA ALA A 135 7.35 -8.48 -24.52
C ALA A 135 8.43 -7.84 -25.40
N ASN A 136 8.39 -8.09 -26.71
CA ASN A 136 9.26 -7.41 -27.65
C ASN A 136 8.79 -5.96 -27.84
N ILE A 137 9.69 -5.01 -27.99
CA ILE A 137 9.34 -3.61 -28.32
C ILE A 137 8.47 -3.55 -29.59
N ARG A 138 8.70 -4.45 -30.55
CA ARG A 138 7.92 -4.53 -31.80
C ARG A 138 6.48 -5.03 -31.62
N SER A 139 6.17 -5.65 -30.48
CA SER A 139 4.81 -6.13 -30.17
C SER A 139 3.98 -5.12 -29.39
N LEU A 140 4.52 -3.96 -29.06
CA LEU A 140 3.76 -2.83 -28.52
C LEU A 140 2.89 -2.26 -29.65
N LYS A 141 1.57 -2.30 -29.47
CA LYS A 141 0.57 -1.75 -30.40
C LYS A 141 0.11 -0.38 -29.96
#